data_AF-A0A1Q5CTV6-F1
#
_entry.id   AF-A0A1Q5CTV6-F1
#
_cell.length_a   1.000
_cell.length_b   1.000
_cell.length_c   1.000
_cell.angle_alpha   90.00
_cell.angle_beta   90.00
_cell.angle_gamma   90.00
#
_symmetry.space_group_name_H-M   'P 1'
#
loop_
_entity.id
_entity.type
_entity.pdbx_description
1 polymer ?
#
loop_
_entity_poly.entity_id
_entity_poly.type
_entity_poly.pdbx_seq_one_letter_code
_entity_poly.pdbx_strand_id
1 'polypeptide(L)'
;MNDDGTKTVTEILDELSTTSNIQVRSSHELAAEVNKAASDEDKKRAEDGRGPLRRRTDYRAVRKAPRSLSLTPWQVLHAIGLGSAAARQGAGRGLAEHWGSLRYSQALEANRGRFLQLSSEGRDLLRFYKATQSGEIGTGFASLLAEHIVRSRYPDHSVSVIPADIALKAGWTLRSSGTGPRPEPLQRRPHFFVEAWQPGQPSKIFLMSSKGTHSSIHQVYKQLSTASAHVESVHIGPYGTVPYLLIGTEIPAKESLALHVLEAPGTTLLRPPDGKPGIDLDLALTQEEFMPDVVLPTDGDMATIPGFQVQPESFAWFSVVLARTEAATLTAFTGGGKPTAQYLTKEQGRRYFQHDTHAGTARLRDAEHRIHDIDFVGTDHIYRLNGTRVEAFSGLERSLYTHLHRGHVNEYRRQVHDLRGQWPPRSTSKYWNTVSVRADGTVLAIRLRDE
;
A
#
# COMPACT_ATOMS: atom_id res chain seq x y z
N MET A 1 -2.71 36.95 18.65
CA MET A 1 -1.32 36.50 18.86
C MET A 1 -1.40 35.04 19.25
N ASN A 2 -1.17 34.14 18.30
CA ASN A 2 -1.03 32.73 18.61
C ASN A 2 0.45 32.50 18.87
N ASP A 3 0.76 32.09 20.09
CA ASP A 3 2.09 31.65 20.48
C ASP A 3 2.34 30.32 19.75
N ASP A 4 2.88 30.39 18.54
CA ASP A 4 3.24 29.24 17.70
C ASP A 4 4.58 28.70 18.22
N GLY A 5 4.57 28.29 19.49
CA GLY A 5 5.70 27.64 20.14
C GLY A 5 5.96 26.32 19.41
N THR A 6 7.15 26.18 18.84
CA THR A 6 7.58 24.92 18.22
C THR A 6 7.39 23.79 19.21
N LYS A 7 6.59 22.77 18.85
CA LYS A 7 6.32 21.61 19.70
C LYS A 7 7.65 20.96 20.11
N THR A 8 7.75 20.60 21.38
CA THR A 8 8.90 19.83 21.88
C THR A 8 8.90 18.44 21.24
N VAL A 9 10.07 17.81 21.13
CA VAL A 9 10.14 16.46 20.54
C VAL A 9 9.36 15.44 21.35
N THR A 10 9.35 15.55 22.68
CA THR A 10 8.56 14.66 23.53
C THR A 10 7.06 14.76 23.24
N GLU A 11 6.53 15.98 23.05
CA GLU A 11 5.13 16.20 22.66
C GLU A 11 4.81 15.57 21.30
N ILE A 12 5.71 15.72 20.32
CA ILE A 12 5.53 15.12 18.99
C ILE A 12 5.47 13.59 19.07
N LEU A 13 6.36 12.96 19.85
CA LEU A 13 6.37 11.50 20.02
C LEU A 13 5.12 10.99 20.74
N ASP A 14 4.59 11.75 21.71
CA ASP A 14 3.33 11.44 22.38
C ASP A 14 2.13 11.52 21.40
N GLU A 15 2.06 12.58 20.60
CA GLU A 15 1.03 12.75 19.55
C GLU A 15 1.07 11.62 18.52
N LEU A 16 2.27 11.21 18.09
CA LEU A 16 2.45 10.08 17.16
C LEU A 16 1.92 8.75 17.72
N SER A 17 1.95 8.58 19.05
CA SER A 17 1.46 7.39 19.75
C SER A 17 -0.04 7.44 20.10
N THR A 18 -0.64 8.63 20.02
CA THR A 18 -2.01 8.86 20.47
C THR A 18 -3.02 8.37 19.44
N THR A 19 -3.92 7.48 19.88
CA THR A 19 -5.00 6.98 19.03
C THR A 19 -6.01 8.08 18.74
N SER A 20 -6.29 8.27 17.45
CA SER A 20 -7.27 9.21 16.91
C SER A 20 -8.19 8.53 15.90
N ASN A 21 -9.28 9.19 15.55
CA ASN A 21 -10.25 8.69 14.60
C ASN A 21 -10.12 9.39 13.25
N ILE A 22 -10.40 8.67 12.18
CA ILE A 22 -10.65 9.25 10.85
C ILE A 22 -12.06 8.85 10.40
N GLN A 23 -12.82 9.81 9.86
CA GLN A 23 -14.17 9.54 9.37
C GLN A 23 -14.10 8.66 8.12
N VAL A 24 -15.01 7.69 8.01
CA VAL A 24 -15.17 6.86 6.82
C VAL A 24 -16.56 7.07 6.25
N ARG A 25 -16.62 7.48 4.99
CA ARG A 25 -17.84 7.81 4.24
C ARG A 25 -18.01 6.83 3.10
N SER A 26 -19.13 6.13 3.10
CA SER A 26 -19.52 5.23 2.03
C SER A 26 -21.03 5.25 1.91
N SER A 27 -21.55 5.71 0.77
CA SER A 27 -22.99 5.88 0.59
C SER A 27 -23.39 5.77 -0.88
N HIS A 28 -24.70 5.64 -1.13
CA HIS A 28 -25.25 5.62 -2.48
C HIS A 28 -25.10 6.98 -3.17
N GLU A 29 -25.21 8.07 -2.40
CA GLU A 29 -25.02 9.44 -2.87
C GLU A 29 -23.57 9.65 -3.34
N LEU A 30 -22.58 9.12 -2.60
CA LEU A 30 -21.19 9.14 -3.04
C LEU A 30 -21.02 8.44 -4.40
N ALA A 31 -21.61 7.25 -4.57
CA ALA A 31 -21.54 6.52 -5.85
C ALA A 31 -22.20 7.32 -6.99
N ALA A 32 -23.35 7.95 -6.73
CA ALA A 32 -24.05 8.78 -7.71
C ALA A 32 -23.22 10.01 -8.13
N GLU A 33 -22.60 10.71 -7.18
CA GLU A 33 -21.75 11.87 -7.48
C GLU A 33 -20.48 11.49 -8.24
N VAL A 34 -19.89 10.31 -7.97
CA VAL A 34 -18.76 9.80 -8.75
C VAL A 34 -19.20 9.46 -10.19
N ASN A 35 -20.37 8.86 -10.39
CA ASN A 35 -20.93 8.60 -11.73
C ASN A 35 -21.19 9.89 -12.52
N LYS A 36 -21.69 10.92 -11.84
CA LYS A 36 -21.87 12.25 -12.43
C LYS A 36 -20.53 12.85 -12.85
N ALA A 37 -19.54 12.82 -11.96
CA ALA A 37 -18.19 13.31 -12.28
C ALA A 37 -17.54 12.56 -13.46
N ALA A 38 -17.79 11.25 -13.59
CA ALA A 38 -17.32 10.45 -14.72
C ALA A 38 -17.99 10.88 -16.04
N SER A 39 -19.30 11.13 -16.00
CA SER A 39 -20.07 11.58 -17.17
C SER A 39 -19.63 12.98 -17.64
N ASP A 40 -19.39 13.89 -16.69
CA ASP A 40 -18.87 15.23 -16.98
C ASP A 40 -17.45 15.17 -17.60
N GLU A 41 -16.60 14.27 -17.10
CA GLU A 41 -15.26 14.04 -17.67
C GLU A 41 -15.35 13.50 -19.10
N ASP A 42 -16.24 12.54 -19.38
CA ASP A 42 -16.42 11.98 -20.72
C ASP A 42 -16.97 12.99 -21.71
N LYS A 43 -17.92 13.83 -21.29
CA LYS A 43 -18.43 14.92 -22.13
C LYS A 43 -17.30 15.87 -22.53
N LYS A 44 -16.48 16.29 -21.56
CA LYS A 44 -15.32 17.15 -21.82
C LYS A 44 -14.30 16.46 -22.73
N ARG A 45 -14.05 15.17 -22.54
CA ARG A 45 -13.15 14.40 -23.40
C ARG A 45 -13.68 14.37 -24.84
N ALA A 46 -14.96 14.13 -25.04
CA ALA A 46 -15.59 14.13 -26.36
C ALA A 46 -15.46 15.51 -27.05
N GLU A 47 -15.64 16.61 -26.30
CA GLU A 47 -15.39 17.98 -26.77
C GLU A 47 -13.93 18.19 -27.19
N ASP A 48 -12.97 17.59 -26.47
CA ASP A 48 -11.54 17.59 -26.81
C ASP A 48 -11.16 16.61 -27.94
N GLY A 49 -12.13 15.98 -28.62
CA GLY A 49 -11.89 14.97 -29.65
C GLY A 49 -11.33 13.64 -29.12
N ARG A 50 -11.41 13.42 -27.80
CA ARG A 50 -11.00 12.18 -27.13
C ARG A 50 -12.23 11.33 -26.84
N GLY A 51 -12.16 10.03 -27.11
CA GLY A 51 -13.22 9.10 -26.71
C GLY A 51 -13.43 9.04 -25.17
N PRO A 52 -14.57 8.49 -24.71
CA PRO A 52 -14.81 8.29 -23.29
C PRO A 52 -13.70 7.43 -22.66
N LEU A 53 -13.39 7.69 -21.39
CA LEU A 53 -12.36 6.92 -20.71
C LEU A 53 -12.93 5.56 -20.28
N ARG A 54 -12.26 4.46 -20.65
CA ARG A 54 -12.66 3.12 -20.21
C ARG A 54 -12.54 3.03 -18.69
N ARG A 55 -13.63 2.68 -18.02
CA ARG A 55 -13.71 2.59 -16.55
C ARG A 55 -14.79 1.61 -16.10
N ARG A 56 -14.61 1.08 -14.89
CA ARG A 56 -15.67 0.37 -14.15
C ARG A 56 -16.67 1.38 -13.56
N THR A 57 -17.96 1.04 -13.60
CA THR A 57 -19.07 1.90 -13.09
C THR A 57 -20.05 1.14 -12.19
N ASP A 58 -19.79 -0.14 -11.93
CA ASP A 58 -20.61 -1.03 -11.11
C ASP A 58 -20.31 -0.91 -9.59
N TYR A 59 -19.56 0.12 -9.21
CA TYR A 59 -19.26 0.38 -7.80
C TYR A 59 -20.50 0.85 -7.02
N ARG A 60 -20.49 0.57 -5.72
CA ARG A 60 -21.56 0.87 -4.76
C ARG A 60 -20.98 1.19 -3.38
N ALA A 61 -21.85 1.61 -2.47
CA ALA A 61 -21.49 1.75 -1.07
C ALA A 61 -20.97 0.43 -0.49
N VAL A 62 -19.94 0.51 0.34
CA VAL A 62 -19.34 -0.63 1.03
C VAL A 62 -20.34 -1.21 2.03
N ARG A 63 -20.65 -2.50 1.87
CA ARG A 63 -21.50 -3.21 2.83
C ARG A 63 -20.85 -3.21 4.22
N LYS A 64 -21.58 -2.70 5.22
CA LYS A 64 -21.11 -2.56 6.61
C LYS A 64 -19.78 -1.80 6.73
N ALA A 65 -19.61 -0.74 5.94
CA ALA A 65 -18.46 0.16 6.09
C ALA A 65 -18.33 0.61 7.55
N PRO A 66 -17.11 0.66 8.13
CA PRO A 66 -16.92 1.30 9.42
C PRO A 66 -17.32 2.78 9.29
N ARG A 67 -17.86 3.38 10.36
CA ARG A 67 -18.15 4.83 10.39
C ARG A 67 -16.88 5.65 10.61
N SER A 68 -15.91 5.05 11.29
CA SER A 68 -14.60 5.64 11.56
C SER A 68 -13.56 4.54 11.70
N LEU A 69 -12.31 4.89 11.42
CA LEU A 69 -11.16 4.04 11.70
C LEU A 69 -10.34 4.67 12.83
N SER A 70 -10.05 3.90 13.87
CA SER A 70 -9.22 4.34 15.00
C SER A 70 -7.78 3.89 14.77
N LEU A 71 -6.87 4.86 14.76
CA LEU A 71 -5.46 4.64 14.44
C LEU A 71 -4.57 5.74 15.01
N THR A 72 -3.27 5.48 15.13
CA THR A 72 -2.28 6.50 15.49
C THR A 72 -1.64 7.10 14.23
N PRO A 73 -1.16 8.35 14.25
CA PRO A 73 -0.36 8.88 13.14
C PRO A 73 0.82 7.97 12.77
N TRP A 74 1.45 7.34 13.76
CA TRP A 74 2.55 6.41 13.54
C TRP A 74 2.16 5.15 12.76
N GLN A 75 0.92 4.66 12.91
CA GLN A 75 0.40 3.57 12.07
C GLN A 75 0.24 4.00 10.60
N VAL A 76 -0.12 5.26 10.34
CA VAL A 76 -0.18 5.80 8.97
C VAL A 76 1.22 5.85 8.35
N LEU A 77 2.20 6.39 9.09
CA LEU A 77 3.59 6.43 8.65
C LEU A 77 4.15 5.03 8.38
N HIS A 78 3.83 4.05 9.23
CA HIS A 78 4.18 2.65 9.01
C HIS A 78 3.60 2.12 7.69
N ALA A 79 2.32 2.36 7.41
CA ALA A 79 1.70 1.95 6.14
C ALA A 79 2.30 2.66 4.91
N ILE A 80 2.65 3.95 5.02
CA ILE A 80 3.36 4.69 3.96
C ILE A 80 4.73 4.06 3.71
N GLY A 81 5.50 3.81 4.78
CA GLY A 81 6.83 3.22 4.71
C GLY A 81 6.83 1.84 4.06
N LEU A 82 5.87 0.99 4.40
CA LEU A 82 5.70 -0.30 3.73
C LEU A 82 5.32 -0.15 2.25
N GLY A 83 4.37 0.72 1.94
CA GLY A 83 3.94 0.97 0.57
C GLY A 83 5.06 1.51 -0.34
N SER A 84 6.05 2.22 0.22
CA SER A 84 7.20 2.75 -0.51
C SER A 84 8.47 1.89 -0.40
N ALA A 85 8.54 0.90 0.48
CA ALA A 85 9.77 0.15 0.79
C ALA A 85 10.41 -0.49 -0.45
N ALA A 86 9.60 -1.13 -1.28
CA ALA A 86 10.03 -1.76 -2.53
C ALA A 86 9.92 -0.82 -3.75
N ALA A 87 9.45 0.42 -3.57
CA ALA A 87 9.55 1.42 -4.62
C ALA A 87 11.03 1.62 -4.95
N ARG A 88 11.32 1.75 -6.25
CA ARG A 88 12.68 1.82 -6.81
C ARG A 88 13.56 2.72 -5.94
N GLN A 89 14.57 2.14 -5.29
CA GLN A 89 15.63 2.88 -4.62
C GLN A 89 16.17 3.89 -5.64
N GLY A 90 15.99 5.18 -5.37
CA GLY A 90 16.47 6.25 -6.23
C GLY A 90 17.98 6.20 -6.44
N ALA A 91 18.52 7.16 -7.19
CA ALA A 91 19.97 7.26 -7.40
C ALA A 91 20.76 7.49 -6.10
N GLY A 92 20.09 7.93 -5.02
CA GLY A 92 20.61 8.01 -3.66
C GLY A 92 20.79 6.62 -3.05
N ARG A 93 21.86 5.92 -3.45
CA ARG A 93 22.20 4.59 -2.94
C ARG A 93 22.51 4.69 -1.44
N GLY A 94 21.69 4.07 -0.59
CA GLY A 94 21.97 3.93 0.86
C GLY A 94 20.91 4.47 1.81
N LEU A 95 19.92 5.23 1.33
CA LEU A 95 18.74 5.57 2.13
C LEU A 95 17.59 4.63 1.75
N ALA A 96 17.11 3.83 2.71
CA ALA A 96 15.95 2.99 2.45
C ALA A 96 14.70 3.88 2.26
N GLU A 97 14.02 3.75 1.11
CA GLU A 97 12.85 4.56 0.71
C GLU A 97 11.73 4.61 1.75
N HIS A 98 11.58 3.57 2.59
CA HIS A 98 10.58 3.54 3.65
C HIS A 98 10.79 4.65 4.69
N TRP A 99 12.02 5.10 4.91
CA TRP A 99 12.33 6.23 5.79
C TRP A 99 11.81 7.57 5.27
N GLY A 100 11.47 7.66 3.98
CA GLY A 100 10.80 8.83 3.41
C GLY A 100 9.48 9.18 4.11
N SER A 101 8.82 8.22 4.75
CA SER A 101 7.61 8.43 5.55
C SER A 101 7.83 9.33 6.78
N LEU A 102 9.05 9.34 7.35
CA LEU A 102 9.37 10.09 8.57
C LEU A 102 9.25 11.62 8.41
N ARG A 103 9.28 12.13 7.18
CA ARG A 103 9.02 13.55 6.90
C ARG A 103 7.60 14.00 7.29
N TYR A 104 6.69 13.05 7.49
CA TYR A 104 5.31 13.30 7.93
C TYR A 104 5.12 13.16 9.44
N SER A 105 6.19 13.03 10.23
CA SER A 105 6.11 12.87 11.70
C SER A 105 5.36 13.99 12.42
N GLN A 106 5.29 15.17 11.81
CA GLN A 106 4.53 16.32 12.31
C GLN A 106 3.38 16.72 11.40
N ALA A 107 3.01 15.91 10.40
CA ALA A 107 2.00 16.32 9.40
C ALA A 107 0.55 16.18 9.90
N LEU A 108 0.31 15.32 10.89
CA LEU A 108 -1.00 14.95 11.40
C LEU A 108 -1.08 15.24 12.90
N GLU A 109 -2.22 15.73 13.35
CA GLU A 109 -2.51 15.91 14.77
C GLU A 109 -3.98 15.57 15.06
N ALA A 110 -4.28 15.33 16.33
CA ALA A 110 -5.65 15.14 16.79
C ALA A 110 -6.31 16.50 17.07
N ASN A 111 -7.53 16.71 16.58
CA ASN A 111 -8.33 17.85 17.00
C ASN A 111 -9.00 17.59 18.37
N ARG A 112 -9.74 18.59 18.88
CA ARG A 112 -10.45 18.49 20.17
C ARG A 112 -11.42 17.30 20.26
N GLY A 113 -11.96 16.84 19.14
CA GLY A 113 -12.84 15.67 19.05
C GLY A 113 -12.10 14.34 18.87
N ARG A 114 -10.77 14.33 18.98
CA ARG A 114 -9.89 13.19 18.65
C ARG A 114 -10.05 12.68 17.22
N PHE A 115 -10.35 13.58 16.28
CA PHE A 115 -10.27 13.28 14.86
C PHE A 115 -8.97 13.81 14.28
N LEU A 116 -8.35 13.04 13.39
CA LEU A 116 -7.12 13.46 12.73
C LEU A 116 -7.40 14.65 11.80
N GLN A 117 -6.53 15.63 11.87
CA GLN A 117 -6.46 16.79 10.98
C GLN A 117 -5.01 17.05 10.54
N LEU A 118 -4.80 17.96 9.60
CA LEU A 118 -3.45 18.50 9.35
C LEU A 118 -3.03 19.44 10.47
N SER A 119 -1.81 19.24 10.97
CA SER A 119 -1.15 20.19 11.88
C SER A 119 -0.81 21.51 11.17
N SER A 120 -0.29 22.48 11.91
CA SER A 120 0.36 23.69 11.38
C SER A 120 1.44 23.36 10.36
N GLU A 121 2.37 22.48 10.73
CA GLU A 121 3.50 22.04 9.92
C GLU A 121 3.02 21.28 8.68
N GLY A 122 1.97 20.45 8.82
CA GLY A 122 1.37 19.73 7.71
C GLY A 122 0.68 20.64 6.69
N ARG A 123 0.25 21.83 7.11
CA ARG A 123 -0.35 22.86 6.24
C ARG A 123 0.69 23.73 5.54
N ASP A 124 1.81 24.00 6.21
CA ASP A 124 2.87 24.91 5.74
C ASP A 124 3.81 24.25 4.73
N LEU A 125 3.23 23.82 3.61
CA LEU A 125 3.98 23.23 2.50
C LEU A 125 3.92 24.11 1.26
N LEU A 126 5.07 24.22 0.59
CA LEU A 126 5.14 24.81 -0.75
C LEU A 126 4.15 24.10 -1.67
N ARG A 127 3.50 24.87 -2.54
CA ARG A 127 2.37 24.42 -3.38
C ARG A 127 2.66 23.12 -4.15
N PHE A 128 3.89 22.90 -4.60
CA PHE A 128 4.28 21.71 -5.35
C PHE A 128 4.44 20.44 -4.50
N TYR A 129 4.61 20.53 -3.17
CA TYR A 129 4.66 19.37 -2.28
C TYR A 129 3.28 18.84 -1.89
N LYS A 130 2.20 19.63 -2.06
CA LYS A 130 0.83 19.23 -1.69
C LYS A 130 0.34 18.00 -2.45
N ALA A 131 0.68 17.87 -3.73
CA ALA A 131 0.29 16.71 -4.52
C ALA A 131 0.99 15.43 -4.03
N THR A 132 2.28 15.52 -3.73
CA THR A 132 3.07 14.40 -3.17
C THR A 132 2.57 14.01 -1.78
N GLN A 133 2.40 14.99 -0.88
CA GLN A 133 1.88 14.76 0.47
C GLN A 133 0.52 14.06 0.43
N SER A 134 -0.46 14.62 -0.30
CA SER A 134 -1.79 14.01 -0.37
C SER A 134 -1.79 12.63 -1.02
N GLY A 135 -0.95 12.41 -2.04
CA GLY A 135 -0.80 11.09 -2.68
C GLY A 135 -0.26 10.01 -1.74
N GLU A 136 0.79 10.32 -0.98
CA GLU A 136 1.42 9.37 -0.06
C GLU A 136 0.61 9.16 1.22
N ILE A 137 0.17 10.24 1.88
CA ILE A 137 -0.71 10.15 3.05
C ILE A 137 -2.00 9.41 2.69
N GLY A 138 -2.60 9.75 1.54
CA GLY A 138 -3.82 9.09 1.07
C GLY A 138 -3.60 7.61 0.78
N THR A 139 -2.42 7.22 0.32
CA THR A 139 -2.05 5.81 0.13
C THR A 139 -1.90 5.05 1.45
N GLY A 140 -1.29 5.65 2.47
CA GLY A 140 -1.18 5.06 3.81
C GLY A 140 -2.56 4.80 4.43
N PHE A 141 -3.44 5.81 4.42
CA PHE A 141 -4.81 5.65 4.92
C PHE A 141 -5.62 4.64 4.12
N ALA A 142 -5.54 4.66 2.78
CA ALA A 142 -6.26 3.71 1.94
C ALA A 142 -5.83 2.26 2.21
N SER A 143 -4.53 2.02 2.41
CA SER A 143 -4.00 0.70 2.74
C SER A 143 -4.56 0.18 4.06
N LEU A 144 -4.56 1.01 5.10
CA LEU A 144 -5.12 0.66 6.42
C LEU A 144 -6.63 0.41 6.36
N LEU A 145 -7.38 1.24 5.62
CA LEU A 145 -8.82 1.06 5.47
C LEU A 145 -9.16 -0.21 4.68
N ALA A 146 -8.46 -0.48 3.59
CA ALA A 146 -8.68 -1.68 2.80
C ALA A 146 -8.34 -2.96 3.59
N GLU A 147 -7.23 -2.95 4.32
CA GLU A 147 -6.88 -4.03 5.24
C GLU A 147 -8.00 -4.27 6.27
N HIS A 148 -8.51 -3.21 6.90
CA HIS A 148 -9.60 -3.30 7.86
C HIS A 148 -10.89 -3.86 7.23
N ILE A 149 -11.27 -3.38 6.04
CA ILE A 149 -12.47 -3.83 5.32
C ILE A 149 -12.35 -5.31 4.94
N VAL A 150 -11.21 -5.73 4.39
CA VAL A 150 -10.99 -7.11 3.94
C VAL A 150 -10.90 -8.06 5.14
N ARG A 151 -10.19 -7.68 6.20
CA ARG A 151 -10.11 -8.46 7.46
C ARG A 151 -11.48 -8.64 8.11
N SER A 152 -12.32 -7.60 8.08
CA SER A 152 -13.68 -7.69 8.62
C SER A 152 -14.58 -8.64 7.81
N ARG A 153 -14.29 -8.84 6.52
CA ARG A 153 -15.02 -9.81 5.67
C ARG A 153 -14.50 -11.23 5.80
N TYR A 154 -13.20 -11.38 6.05
CA TYR A 154 -12.51 -12.66 6.13
C TYR A 154 -11.68 -12.72 7.42
N PRO A 155 -12.34 -12.85 8.59
CA PRO A 155 -11.66 -12.77 9.89
C PRO A 155 -10.62 -13.89 10.11
N ASP A 156 -10.79 -15.04 9.45
CA ASP A 156 -9.88 -16.18 9.56
C ASP A 156 -8.70 -16.13 8.57
N HIS A 157 -8.60 -15.06 7.77
CA HIS A 157 -7.57 -14.91 6.75
C HIS A 157 -6.51 -13.89 7.18
N SER A 158 -5.25 -14.15 6.79
CA SER A 158 -4.21 -13.12 6.75
C SER A 158 -4.51 -12.17 5.61
N VAL A 159 -4.27 -10.86 5.82
CA VAL A 159 -4.53 -9.83 4.83
C VAL A 159 -3.25 -9.09 4.50
N SER A 160 -2.92 -9.03 3.21
CA SER A 160 -1.69 -8.45 2.68
C SER A 160 -2.03 -7.34 1.67
N VAL A 161 -1.31 -6.22 1.74
CA VAL A 161 -1.45 -5.10 0.80
C VAL A 161 -0.19 -4.99 -0.06
N ILE A 162 -0.32 -5.37 -1.33
CA ILE A 162 0.81 -5.69 -2.21
C ILE A 162 0.90 -4.65 -3.34
N PRO A 163 2.03 -3.95 -3.52
CA PRO A 163 2.17 -2.93 -4.55
C PRO A 163 1.95 -3.48 -5.97
N ALA A 164 0.87 -3.04 -6.63
CA ALA A 164 0.47 -3.61 -7.91
C ALA A 164 1.46 -3.28 -9.04
N ASP A 165 2.06 -2.08 -9.04
CA ASP A 165 3.06 -1.69 -10.03
C ASP A 165 4.37 -2.50 -9.93
N ILE A 166 4.63 -3.16 -8.79
CA ILE A 166 5.77 -4.08 -8.65
C ILE A 166 5.33 -5.48 -9.07
N ALA A 167 4.20 -5.97 -8.59
CA ALA A 167 3.69 -7.30 -8.96
C ALA A 167 3.52 -7.45 -10.48
N LEU A 168 2.91 -6.47 -11.15
CA LEU A 168 2.68 -6.51 -12.60
C LEU A 168 3.99 -6.51 -13.42
N LYS A 169 5.10 -5.98 -12.91
CA LYS A 169 6.37 -6.02 -13.65
C LYS A 169 6.95 -7.43 -13.81
N ALA A 170 6.46 -8.41 -13.04
CA ALA A 170 6.87 -9.80 -13.20
C ALA A 170 6.39 -10.40 -14.52
N GLY A 171 5.25 -9.94 -15.06
CA GLY A 171 4.67 -10.50 -16.28
C GLY A 171 4.57 -9.56 -17.46
N TRP A 172 4.76 -8.25 -17.25
CA TRP A 172 4.65 -7.26 -18.32
C TRP A 172 5.82 -6.29 -18.30
N THR A 173 6.37 -6.02 -19.49
CA THR A 173 7.30 -4.90 -19.66
C THR A 173 6.52 -3.61 -19.53
N LEU A 174 6.78 -2.83 -18.47
CA LEU A 174 6.07 -1.57 -18.20
C LEU A 174 6.79 -0.32 -18.74
N ARG A 175 7.94 -0.49 -19.42
CA ARG A 175 8.70 0.59 -20.09
C ARG A 175 8.27 0.77 -21.54
N SER A 176 8.18 2.01 -22.05
CA SER A 176 7.94 2.24 -23.48
C SER A 176 9.10 1.68 -24.29
N SER A 177 8.88 0.59 -25.03
CA SER A 177 9.83 0.06 -26.01
C SER A 177 9.65 0.70 -27.40
N GLY A 178 8.66 1.58 -27.58
CA GLY A 178 8.33 2.21 -28.87
C GLY A 178 8.26 3.73 -28.83
N THR A 179 8.33 4.35 -30.01
CA THR A 179 8.14 5.79 -30.25
C THR A 179 6.66 6.14 -30.15
N GLY A 180 6.22 6.58 -28.96
CA GLY A 180 4.87 7.11 -28.73
C GLY A 180 4.34 6.83 -27.32
N PRO A 181 3.37 7.62 -26.83
CA PRO A 181 2.71 7.33 -25.56
C PRO A 181 1.91 6.01 -25.67
N ARG A 182 1.98 5.19 -24.62
CA ARG A 182 1.18 3.95 -24.55
C ARG A 182 -0.32 4.28 -24.60
N PRO A 183 -1.18 3.37 -25.11
CA PRO A 183 -2.62 3.56 -25.01
C PRO A 183 -3.06 3.74 -23.55
N GLU A 184 -4.07 4.59 -23.33
CA GLU A 184 -4.46 5.11 -22.01
C GLU A 184 -4.78 4.05 -20.93
N PRO A 185 -5.22 2.81 -21.21
CA PRO A 185 -5.33 1.79 -20.16
C PRO A 185 -3.97 1.34 -19.61
N LEU A 186 -2.93 1.28 -20.44
CA LEU A 186 -1.60 0.79 -20.05
C LEU A 186 -0.78 1.81 -19.26
N GLN A 187 -1.24 3.06 -19.22
CA GLN A 187 -0.70 4.13 -18.38
C GLN A 187 -1.27 4.08 -16.95
N ARG A 188 -2.37 3.37 -16.73
CA ARG A 188 -3.09 3.32 -15.46
C ARG A 188 -2.95 1.94 -14.84
N ARG A 189 -2.80 1.92 -13.51
CA ARG A 189 -2.74 0.69 -12.71
C ARG A 189 -3.41 0.95 -11.36
N PRO A 190 -4.02 -0.05 -10.74
CA PRO A 190 -4.37 0.03 -9.33
C PRO A 190 -3.09 0.28 -8.52
N HIS A 191 -3.22 0.84 -7.33
CA HIS A 191 -2.07 1.08 -6.47
C HIS A 191 -1.62 -0.21 -5.81
N PHE A 192 -2.57 -1.06 -5.41
CA PHE A 192 -2.29 -2.32 -4.72
C PHE A 192 -3.23 -3.44 -5.14
N PHE A 193 -2.75 -4.67 -4.98
CA PHE A 193 -3.58 -5.85 -4.74
C PHE A 193 -3.78 -5.98 -3.23
N VAL A 194 -4.99 -6.32 -2.79
CA VAL A 194 -5.24 -6.72 -1.40
C VAL A 194 -5.63 -8.18 -1.41
N GLU A 195 -4.80 -9.02 -0.79
CA GLU A 195 -4.98 -10.46 -0.74
C GLU A 195 -5.52 -10.87 0.63
N ALA A 196 -6.60 -11.66 0.66
CA ALA A 196 -6.99 -12.44 1.82
C ALA A 196 -6.61 -13.90 1.59
N TRP A 197 -5.75 -14.43 2.45
CA TRP A 197 -5.20 -15.78 2.34
C TRP A 197 -5.38 -16.59 3.62
N GLN A 198 -5.60 -17.88 3.46
CA GLN A 198 -5.64 -18.87 4.53
C GLN A 198 -5.04 -20.17 4.02
N PRO A 199 -4.31 -20.94 4.87
CA PRO A 199 -3.81 -22.26 4.49
C PRO A 199 -4.90 -23.16 3.89
N GLY A 200 -4.57 -23.81 2.76
CA GLY A 200 -5.46 -24.75 2.08
C GLY A 200 -6.64 -24.13 1.32
N GLN A 201 -6.80 -22.80 1.30
CA GLN A 201 -7.87 -22.10 0.60
C GLN A 201 -7.32 -21.27 -0.57
N PRO A 202 -8.08 -21.11 -1.68
CA PRO A 202 -7.71 -20.17 -2.72
C PRO A 202 -7.66 -18.73 -2.22
N SER A 203 -6.66 -17.98 -2.67
CA SER A 203 -6.53 -16.56 -2.34
C SER A 203 -7.68 -15.75 -2.93
N LYS A 204 -8.18 -14.79 -2.16
CA LYS A 204 -9.18 -13.81 -2.58
C LYS A 204 -8.48 -12.48 -2.84
N ILE A 205 -8.52 -12.00 -4.08
CA ILE A 205 -7.76 -10.82 -4.51
C ILE A 205 -8.70 -9.68 -4.81
N PHE A 206 -8.41 -8.51 -4.25
CA PHE A 206 -9.08 -7.25 -4.52
C PHE A 206 -8.12 -6.29 -5.23
N LEU A 207 -8.62 -5.54 -6.20
CA LEU A 207 -7.89 -4.38 -6.73
C LEU A 207 -8.16 -3.18 -5.82
N MET A 208 -7.14 -2.40 -5.50
CA MET A 208 -7.30 -1.15 -4.76
C MET A 208 -6.70 0.01 -5.52
N SER A 209 -7.48 1.07 -5.70
CA SER A 209 -6.97 2.35 -6.19
C SER A 209 -7.22 3.44 -5.15
N SER A 210 -6.14 4.13 -4.75
CA SER A 210 -6.16 5.24 -3.81
C SER A 210 -5.98 6.58 -4.52
N LYS A 211 -6.60 7.62 -3.98
CA LYS A 211 -6.33 9.02 -4.32
C LYS A 211 -6.34 9.86 -3.05
N GLY A 212 -5.56 10.93 -3.03
CA GLY A 212 -5.62 11.93 -1.96
C GLY A 212 -5.74 13.32 -2.55
N THR A 213 -6.35 14.23 -1.79
CA THR A 213 -6.48 15.63 -2.19
C THR A 213 -6.54 16.56 -0.99
N HIS A 214 -5.95 17.75 -1.14
CA HIS A 214 -6.16 18.88 -0.23
C HIS A 214 -7.34 19.77 -0.64
N SER A 215 -8.03 19.42 -1.73
CA SER A 215 -9.17 20.16 -2.25
C SER A 215 -10.49 19.69 -1.64
N SER A 216 -11.60 20.25 -2.13
CA SER A 216 -12.94 19.89 -1.68
C SER A 216 -13.37 18.49 -2.09
N ILE A 217 -14.46 18.01 -1.47
CA ILE A 217 -15.16 16.78 -1.82
C ILE A 217 -15.48 16.62 -3.32
N HIS A 218 -15.74 17.71 -4.06
CA HIS A 218 -15.94 17.62 -5.52
C HIS A 218 -14.70 17.10 -6.26
N GLN A 219 -13.50 17.41 -5.77
CA GLN A 219 -12.26 16.87 -6.32
C GLN A 219 -12.11 15.38 -5.98
N VAL A 220 -12.61 14.94 -4.81
CA VAL A 220 -12.67 13.52 -4.46
C VAL A 220 -13.52 12.76 -5.47
N TYR A 221 -14.70 13.28 -5.87
CA TYR A 221 -15.55 12.62 -6.86
C TYR A 221 -14.85 12.41 -8.20
N LYS A 222 -14.18 13.45 -8.71
CA LYS A 222 -13.36 13.36 -9.95
C LYS A 222 -12.23 12.34 -9.80
N GLN A 223 -11.53 12.36 -8.67
CA GLN A 223 -10.43 11.45 -8.40
C GLN A 223 -10.90 9.99 -8.31
N LEU A 224 -12.05 9.71 -7.69
CA LEU A 224 -12.64 8.38 -7.62
C LEU A 224 -13.11 7.89 -9.00
N SER A 225 -13.67 8.77 -9.84
CA SER A 225 -13.96 8.47 -11.26
C SER A 225 -12.69 8.08 -12.01
N THR A 226 -11.61 8.85 -11.84
CA THR A 226 -10.32 8.50 -12.43
C THR A 226 -9.78 7.18 -11.85
N ALA A 227 -9.97 6.92 -10.55
CA ALA A 227 -9.53 5.70 -9.88
C ALA A 227 -10.26 4.46 -10.41
N SER A 228 -11.52 4.59 -10.86
CA SER A 228 -12.25 3.46 -11.47
C SER A 228 -11.68 3.06 -12.84
N ALA A 229 -11.03 3.98 -13.56
CA ALA A 229 -10.24 3.66 -14.75
C ALA A 229 -8.90 2.95 -14.42
N HIS A 230 -8.38 3.09 -13.20
CA HIS A 230 -7.16 2.38 -12.78
C HIS A 230 -7.43 0.91 -12.47
N VAL A 231 -8.57 0.58 -11.85
CA VAL A 231 -8.92 -0.82 -11.58
C VAL A 231 -9.37 -1.56 -12.84
N GLU A 232 -9.93 -0.82 -13.81
CA GLU A 232 -10.32 -1.34 -15.13
C GLU A 232 -9.14 -1.74 -16.03
N SER A 233 -7.91 -1.38 -15.69
CA SER A 233 -6.75 -1.80 -16.48
C SER A 233 -6.26 -3.20 -16.14
N VAL A 234 -6.75 -3.81 -15.05
CA VAL A 234 -6.26 -5.11 -14.55
C VAL A 234 -7.41 -6.08 -14.35
N HIS A 235 -7.26 -7.31 -14.85
CA HIS A 235 -8.18 -8.41 -14.64
C HIS A 235 -7.43 -9.68 -14.23
N ILE A 236 -8.08 -10.50 -13.41
CA ILE A 236 -7.58 -11.80 -12.97
C ILE A 236 -8.72 -12.78 -13.26
N GLY A 237 -8.47 -13.68 -14.19
CA GLY A 237 -9.50 -14.52 -14.80
C GLY A 237 -10.38 -13.72 -15.77
N PRO A 238 -11.68 -14.05 -15.86
CA PRO A 238 -12.59 -13.42 -16.81
C PRO A 238 -12.69 -11.90 -16.63
N TYR A 239 -12.90 -11.20 -17.74
CA TYR A 239 -13.06 -9.74 -17.75
C TYR A 239 -14.08 -9.27 -16.72
N GLY A 240 -13.69 -8.25 -15.96
CA GLY A 240 -14.61 -7.55 -15.07
C GLY A 240 -15.14 -8.34 -13.87
N THR A 241 -14.50 -9.44 -13.49
CA THR A 241 -14.93 -10.30 -12.36
C THR A 241 -14.20 -10.03 -11.04
N VAL A 242 -13.10 -9.27 -11.08
CA VAL A 242 -12.27 -9.00 -9.90
C VAL A 242 -12.93 -7.96 -9.01
N PRO A 243 -13.15 -8.23 -7.70
CA PRO A 243 -13.68 -7.23 -6.80
C PRO A 243 -12.66 -6.10 -6.61
N TYR A 244 -13.14 -4.89 -6.33
CA TYR A 244 -12.24 -3.75 -6.13
C TYR A 244 -12.75 -2.73 -5.10
N LEU A 245 -11.81 -1.95 -4.57
CA LEU A 245 -12.03 -0.82 -3.67
C LEU A 245 -11.49 0.46 -4.30
N LEU A 246 -12.31 1.51 -4.30
CA LEU A 246 -11.91 2.86 -4.66
C LEU A 246 -11.89 3.69 -3.38
N ILE A 247 -10.73 4.23 -3.01
CA ILE A 247 -10.56 4.99 -1.76
C ILE A 247 -10.00 6.38 -2.06
N GLY A 248 -10.72 7.41 -1.64
CA GLY A 248 -10.33 8.81 -1.72
C GLY A 248 -10.07 9.38 -0.33
N THR A 249 -8.94 10.03 -0.13
CA THR A 249 -8.61 10.73 1.12
C THR A 249 -8.79 12.24 0.92
N GLU A 250 -9.73 12.80 1.66
CA GLU A 250 -9.95 14.25 1.75
C GLU A 250 -9.12 14.81 2.90
N ILE A 251 -8.22 15.74 2.58
CA ILE A 251 -7.27 16.35 3.52
C ILE A 251 -7.52 17.87 3.56
N PRO A 252 -8.64 18.30 4.17
CA PRO A 252 -9.00 19.71 4.22
C PRO A 252 -7.99 20.49 5.09
N ALA A 253 -7.82 21.77 4.80
CA ALA A 253 -6.80 22.58 5.46
C ALA A 253 -7.09 22.85 6.95
N LYS A 254 -8.36 22.93 7.36
CA LYS A 254 -8.77 23.33 8.72
C LYS A 254 -9.81 22.40 9.36
N GLU A 255 -10.10 21.28 8.71
CA GLU A 255 -11.12 20.33 9.17
C GLU A 255 -10.49 18.94 9.36
N SER A 256 -11.28 18.01 9.90
CA SER A 256 -10.85 16.62 10.05
C SER A 256 -10.69 15.93 8.69
N LEU A 257 -9.71 15.04 8.59
CA LEU A 257 -9.57 14.16 7.44
C LEU A 257 -10.79 13.23 7.32
N ALA A 258 -11.12 12.88 6.08
CA ALA A 258 -12.15 11.89 5.77
C ALA A 258 -11.70 10.93 4.67
N LEU A 259 -12.07 9.67 4.83
CA LEU A 259 -11.90 8.63 3.81
C LEU A 259 -13.23 8.37 3.14
N HIS A 260 -13.24 8.41 1.82
CA HIS A 260 -14.40 8.12 0.98
C HIS A 260 -14.15 6.80 0.28
N VAL A 261 -15.04 5.83 0.44
CA VAL A 261 -14.83 4.48 -0.10
C VAL A 261 -16.04 3.95 -0.85
N LEU A 262 -15.77 3.32 -1.99
CA LEU A 262 -16.72 2.57 -2.79
C LEU A 262 -16.14 1.18 -3.09
N GLU A 263 -17.02 0.20 -3.32
CA GLU A 263 -16.63 -1.15 -3.72
C GLU A 263 -17.37 -1.62 -4.95
N ALA A 264 -16.81 -2.58 -5.67
CA ALA A 264 -17.59 -3.49 -6.50
C ALA A 264 -17.40 -4.94 -6.04
N PRO A 265 -18.49 -5.73 -6.00
CA PRO A 265 -18.37 -7.16 -5.75
C PRO A 265 -17.68 -7.85 -6.92
N GLY A 266 -17.18 -9.05 -6.67
CA GLY A 266 -16.54 -9.88 -7.68
C GLY A 266 -16.53 -11.34 -7.23
N THR A 267 -16.24 -12.22 -8.17
CA THR A 267 -16.26 -13.68 -7.97
C THR A 267 -14.88 -14.31 -8.17
N THR A 268 -13.88 -13.52 -8.59
CA THR A 268 -12.53 -14.00 -8.83
C THR A 268 -11.91 -14.63 -7.60
N LEU A 269 -11.42 -15.85 -7.77
CA LEU A 269 -10.57 -16.56 -6.82
C LEU A 269 -9.31 -17.00 -7.54
N LEU A 270 -8.15 -16.82 -6.91
CA LEU A 270 -6.89 -17.27 -7.48
C LEU A 270 -6.71 -18.76 -7.18
N ARG A 271 -7.41 -19.59 -7.95
CA ARG A 271 -7.42 -21.05 -7.79
C ARG A 271 -6.50 -21.70 -8.83
N PRO A 272 -5.36 -22.29 -8.45
CA PRO A 272 -4.58 -23.08 -9.39
C PRO A 272 -5.43 -24.21 -10.01
N PRO A 273 -5.16 -24.64 -11.26
CA PRO A 273 -5.89 -25.72 -11.90
C PRO A 273 -5.92 -27.01 -11.06
N ASP A 274 -7.05 -27.72 -11.07
CA ASP A 274 -7.28 -28.91 -10.26
C ASP A 274 -6.17 -29.98 -10.45
N GLY A 275 -5.83 -30.69 -9.36
CA GLY A 275 -4.89 -31.80 -9.37
C GLY A 275 -3.41 -31.44 -9.19
N LYS A 276 -3.05 -30.16 -9.04
CA LYS A 276 -1.69 -29.75 -8.68
C LYS A 276 -1.52 -29.69 -7.15
N PRO A 277 -0.38 -30.16 -6.59
CA PRO A 277 -0.06 -29.92 -5.18
C PRO A 277 -0.05 -28.42 -4.88
N GLY A 278 -0.17 -28.06 -3.59
CA GLY A 278 -0.15 -26.66 -3.15
C GLY A 278 0.99 -25.88 -3.82
N ILE A 279 0.70 -24.64 -4.26
CA ILE A 279 1.67 -23.81 -4.97
C ILE A 279 2.84 -23.56 -4.02
N ASP A 280 4.02 -24.01 -4.43
CA ASP A 280 5.25 -23.73 -3.69
C ASP A 280 5.67 -22.27 -3.93
N LEU A 281 5.52 -21.44 -2.90
CA LEU A 281 5.85 -20.01 -2.95
C LEU A 281 7.37 -19.74 -2.81
N ASP A 282 8.14 -20.76 -2.44
CA ASP A 282 9.60 -20.66 -2.26
C ASP A 282 10.32 -20.71 -3.62
N LEU A 283 9.64 -21.19 -4.66
CA LEU A 283 10.13 -21.22 -6.04
C LEU A 283 10.60 -19.84 -6.49
N ALA A 284 11.76 -19.84 -7.16
CA ALA A 284 12.28 -18.64 -7.79
C ALA A 284 11.28 -18.10 -8.81
N LEU A 285 11.00 -16.79 -8.74
CA LEU A 285 10.04 -16.16 -9.62
C LEU A 285 10.56 -16.11 -11.06
N THR A 286 9.82 -16.71 -12.00
CA THR A 286 10.06 -16.56 -13.43
C THR A 286 9.50 -15.22 -13.91
N GLN A 287 10.30 -14.52 -14.72
CA GLN A 287 9.82 -13.37 -15.47
C GLN A 287 9.04 -13.88 -16.68
N GLU A 288 7.79 -13.44 -16.80
CA GLU A 288 6.97 -13.67 -17.99
C GLU A 288 6.94 -12.40 -18.85
N GLU A 289 6.54 -12.55 -20.11
CA GLU A 289 6.41 -11.47 -21.09
C GLU A 289 5.03 -11.54 -21.76
N PHE A 290 3.98 -11.44 -20.95
CA PHE A 290 2.61 -11.43 -21.44
C PHE A 290 2.33 -10.21 -22.31
N MET A 291 1.47 -10.41 -23.30
CA MET A 291 0.91 -9.31 -24.06
C MET A 291 0.00 -8.46 -23.14
N PRO A 292 0.03 -7.13 -23.26
CA PRO A 292 -0.79 -6.24 -22.45
C PRO A 292 -2.17 -6.06 -23.08
N ASP A 293 -2.88 -7.18 -23.25
CA ASP A 293 -4.23 -7.25 -23.75
C ASP A 293 -5.17 -7.96 -22.77
N VAL A 294 -6.46 -7.71 -22.96
CA VAL A 294 -7.55 -8.21 -22.16
C VAL A 294 -8.60 -8.74 -23.11
N VAL A 295 -8.94 -10.00 -22.94
CA VAL A 295 -9.99 -10.70 -23.67
C VAL A 295 -11.35 -10.22 -23.17
N LEU A 296 -12.17 -9.71 -24.09
CA LEU A 296 -13.56 -9.38 -23.82
C LEU A 296 -14.46 -10.62 -23.95
N PRO A 297 -15.55 -10.70 -23.16
CA PRO A 297 -16.57 -11.70 -23.36
C PRO A 297 -17.43 -11.29 -24.55
N THR A 298 -17.22 -11.90 -25.70
CA THR A 298 -17.96 -11.65 -26.96
C THR A 298 -18.56 -12.95 -27.51
N ASP A 299 -19.73 -12.84 -28.14
CA ASP A 299 -20.37 -13.98 -28.82
C ASP A 299 -19.65 -14.26 -30.14
N GLY A 300 -18.71 -15.22 -30.13
CA GLY A 300 -18.03 -15.71 -31.33
C GLY A 300 -16.55 -15.33 -31.44
N ASP A 301 -16.26 -14.11 -31.91
CA ASP A 301 -14.88 -13.67 -32.13
C ASP A 301 -14.25 -13.09 -30.86
N MET A 302 -13.06 -13.57 -30.49
CA MET A 302 -12.29 -13.05 -29.36
C MET A 302 -11.82 -11.63 -29.64
N ALA A 303 -12.51 -10.64 -29.09
CA ALA A 303 -12.07 -9.26 -29.12
C ALA A 303 -11.10 -8.99 -27.97
N THR A 304 -9.99 -8.31 -28.25
CA THR A 304 -9.05 -7.87 -27.21
C THR A 304 -8.96 -6.36 -27.11
N ILE A 305 -8.72 -5.88 -25.89
CA ILE A 305 -8.51 -4.46 -25.58
C ILE A 305 -7.23 -4.28 -24.75
N PRO A 306 -6.56 -3.12 -24.77
CA PRO A 306 -5.35 -2.92 -23.98
C PRO A 306 -5.61 -3.06 -22.47
N GLY A 307 -4.77 -3.79 -21.74
CA GLY A 307 -4.83 -3.93 -20.28
C GLY A 307 -3.90 -5.03 -19.77
N PHE A 308 -4.11 -5.51 -18.55
CA PHE A 308 -3.33 -6.58 -17.95
C PHE A 308 -4.28 -7.68 -17.50
N GLN A 309 -4.25 -8.85 -18.15
CA GLN A 309 -5.09 -9.99 -17.75
C GLN A 309 -4.23 -11.17 -17.33
N VAL A 310 -4.44 -11.65 -16.10
CA VAL A 310 -3.91 -12.95 -15.65
C VAL A 310 -4.94 -14.01 -16.04
N GLN A 311 -4.59 -14.90 -16.97
CA GLN A 311 -5.46 -16.01 -17.37
C GLN A 311 -5.39 -17.19 -16.37
N PRO A 312 -6.41 -18.07 -16.31
CA PRO A 312 -6.46 -19.19 -15.37
C PRO A 312 -5.21 -20.09 -15.36
N GLU A 313 -4.61 -20.33 -16.52
CA GLU A 313 -3.36 -21.09 -16.68
C GLU A 313 -2.18 -20.47 -15.92
N SER A 314 -2.20 -19.16 -15.73
CA SER A 314 -1.16 -18.37 -15.04
C SER A 314 -1.49 -18.10 -13.57
N PHE A 315 -2.58 -18.63 -13.01
CA PHE A 315 -2.95 -18.38 -11.60
C PHE A 315 -1.92 -18.90 -10.60
N ALA A 316 -1.28 -20.04 -10.91
CA ALA A 316 -0.21 -20.58 -10.06
C ALA A 316 0.99 -19.64 -10.02
N TRP A 317 1.46 -19.18 -11.19
CA TRP A 317 2.53 -18.19 -11.32
C TRP A 317 2.17 -16.89 -10.59
N PHE A 318 0.95 -16.37 -10.78
CA PHE A 318 0.56 -15.10 -10.17
C PHE A 318 0.45 -15.18 -8.65
N SER A 319 0.13 -16.35 -8.09
CA SER A 319 0.18 -16.57 -6.64
C SER A 319 1.60 -16.43 -6.09
N VAL A 320 2.59 -16.97 -6.82
CA VAL A 320 4.01 -16.80 -6.49
C VAL A 320 4.42 -15.33 -6.64
N VAL A 321 3.97 -14.63 -7.68
CA VAL A 321 4.23 -13.18 -7.88
C VAL A 321 3.75 -12.37 -6.69
N LEU A 322 2.51 -12.58 -6.23
CA LEU A 322 1.94 -11.83 -5.11
C LEU A 322 2.73 -12.09 -3.82
N ALA A 323 2.91 -13.36 -3.45
CA ALA A 323 3.61 -13.74 -2.22
C ALA A 323 5.07 -13.26 -2.20
N ARG A 324 5.78 -13.36 -3.33
CA ARG A 324 7.17 -12.90 -3.40
C ARG A 324 7.27 -11.37 -3.48
N THR A 325 6.31 -10.68 -4.09
CA THR A 325 6.26 -9.21 -4.05
C THR A 325 6.01 -8.71 -2.63
N GLU A 326 5.15 -9.37 -1.86
CA GLU A 326 4.98 -9.10 -0.44
C GLU A 326 6.29 -9.32 0.33
N ALA A 327 6.93 -10.49 0.17
CA ALA A 327 8.21 -10.80 0.80
C ALA A 327 9.28 -9.75 0.49
N ALA A 328 9.37 -9.30 -0.76
CA ALA A 328 10.28 -8.23 -1.18
C ALA A 328 10.00 -6.90 -0.46
N THR A 329 8.73 -6.53 -0.32
CA THR A 329 8.32 -5.31 0.41
C THR A 329 8.74 -5.40 1.87
N LEU A 330 8.50 -6.53 2.52
CA LEU A 330 8.82 -6.74 3.92
C LEU A 330 10.33 -6.71 4.17
N THR A 331 11.13 -7.41 3.35
CA THR A 331 12.59 -7.38 3.49
C THR A 331 13.20 -6.03 3.12
N ALA A 332 12.58 -5.27 2.19
CA ALA A 332 13.03 -3.91 1.88
C ALA A 332 12.72 -2.95 3.04
N PHE A 333 11.62 -3.19 3.75
CA PHE A 333 11.23 -2.41 4.91
C PHE A 333 12.20 -2.61 6.08
N THR A 334 12.82 -3.79 6.23
CA THR A 334 13.88 -4.02 7.24
C THR A 334 15.26 -3.49 6.81
N GLY A 335 15.35 -2.76 5.69
CA GLY A 335 16.62 -2.26 5.13
C GLY A 335 17.42 -3.31 4.35
N GLY A 336 16.84 -4.48 4.07
CA GLY A 336 17.47 -5.59 3.38
C GLY A 336 17.68 -5.33 1.89
N GLY A 337 18.95 -5.24 1.47
CA GLY A 337 19.34 -5.20 0.05
C GLY A 337 19.22 -6.58 -0.59
N LYS A 338 20.29 -7.39 -0.49
CA LYS A 338 20.36 -8.74 -1.06
C LYS A 338 19.16 -9.65 -0.69
N PRO A 339 18.66 -9.67 0.56
CA PRO A 339 17.46 -10.44 0.90
C PRO A 339 16.22 -10.04 0.10
N THR A 340 16.07 -8.77 -0.27
CA THR A 340 14.99 -8.31 -1.16
C THR A 340 15.20 -8.75 -2.61
N ALA A 341 16.44 -8.74 -3.09
CA ALA A 341 16.76 -9.06 -4.47
C ALA A 341 16.36 -10.48 -4.89
N GLN A 342 16.30 -11.44 -3.97
CA GLN A 342 15.94 -12.83 -4.28
C GLN A 342 14.47 -13.01 -4.67
N TYR A 343 13.62 -12.05 -4.29
CA TYR A 343 12.17 -12.12 -4.51
C TYR A 343 11.71 -11.44 -5.80
N LEU A 344 12.57 -10.65 -6.43
CA LEU A 344 12.22 -9.81 -7.57
C LEU A 344 12.82 -10.35 -8.87
N THR A 345 12.10 -10.15 -9.97
CA THR A 345 12.65 -10.32 -11.32
C THR A 345 13.49 -9.11 -11.76
N LYS A 346 14.10 -9.20 -12.95
CA LYS A 346 14.83 -8.08 -13.57
C LYS A 346 13.93 -6.86 -13.77
N GLU A 347 12.74 -7.02 -14.34
CA GLU A 347 11.82 -5.91 -14.60
C GLU A 347 11.22 -5.33 -13.32
N GLN A 348 11.00 -6.17 -12.30
CA GLN A 348 10.61 -5.72 -10.97
C GLN A 348 11.71 -4.90 -10.27
N GLY A 349 12.94 -4.95 -10.77
CA GLY A 349 14.03 -4.11 -10.29
C GLY A 349 15.05 -4.81 -9.39
N ARG A 350 15.17 -6.14 -9.47
CA ARG A 350 16.17 -6.94 -8.73
C ARG A 350 17.55 -6.29 -8.61
N ARG A 351 18.06 -5.70 -9.70
CA ARG A 351 19.38 -5.05 -9.75
C ARG A 351 19.59 -3.94 -8.72
N TYR A 352 18.52 -3.25 -8.32
CA TYR A 352 18.59 -2.16 -7.34
C TYR A 352 18.88 -2.67 -5.93
N PHE A 353 18.64 -3.96 -5.69
CA PHE A 353 18.81 -4.61 -4.40
C PHE A 353 20.01 -5.58 -4.37
N GLN A 354 20.65 -5.87 -5.51
CA GLN A 354 21.78 -6.81 -5.62
C GLN A 354 23.10 -6.26 -5.07
N HIS A 355 23.25 -4.93 -5.04
CA HIS A 355 24.49 -4.31 -4.61
C HIS A 355 24.43 -4.07 -3.10
N ASP A 356 25.47 -4.46 -2.39
CA ASP A 356 25.70 -3.94 -1.04
C ASP A 356 25.92 -2.43 -1.18
N THR A 357 24.91 -1.65 -0.78
CA THR A 357 25.07 -0.22 -0.49
C THR A 357 26.33 -0.06 0.36
N HIS A 358 27.29 0.74 -0.08
CA HIS A 358 28.71 0.74 0.34
C HIS A 358 29.01 0.79 1.85
N ALA A 359 30.29 0.49 2.14
CA ALA A 359 31.09 0.67 3.35
C ALA A 359 30.38 1.37 4.53
N GLY A 360 30.09 0.59 5.59
CA GLY A 360 29.52 1.07 6.85
C GLY A 360 28.10 0.59 7.13
N THR A 361 27.31 0.26 6.10
CA THR A 361 25.92 -0.22 6.29
C THR A 361 25.82 -1.69 6.70
N ALA A 362 26.89 -2.48 6.55
CA ALA A 362 26.93 -3.87 7.06
C ALA A 362 26.83 -3.94 8.59
N ARG A 363 27.14 -2.84 9.32
CA ARG A 363 26.93 -2.73 10.78
C ARG A 363 25.57 -2.11 11.17
N LEU A 364 24.82 -1.58 10.21
CA LEU A 364 23.50 -0.93 10.39
C LEU A 364 22.32 -1.81 9.91
N ARG A 365 22.65 -2.96 9.31
CA ARG A 365 21.74 -4.03 8.93
C ARG A 365 21.82 -5.11 10.00
N ASP A 366 20.66 -5.67 10.34
CA ASP A 366 20.47 -6.61 11.45
C ASP A 366 20.57 -5.94 12.83
N ALA A 367 20.06 -4.70 12.96
CA ALA A 367 19.78 -4.12 14.27
C ALA A 367 18.72 -4.98 14.97
N GLU A 368 19.01 -5.39 16.20
CA GLU A 368 18.13 -6.24 16.99
C GLU A 368 17.58 -5.46 18.18
N HIS A 369 16.27 -5.35 18.26
CA HIS A 369 15.59 -4.69 19.37
C HIS A 369 14.49 -5.58 19.93
N ARG A 370 14.40 -5.64 21.25
CA ARG A 370 13.28 -6.27 21.95
C ARG A 370 12.21 -5.22 22.25
N ILE A 371 11.04 -5.37 21.64
CA ILE A 371 9.91 -4.43 21.76
C ILE A 371 8.67 -5.24 22.15
N HIS A 372 8.01 -4.88 23.26
CA HIS A 372 6.89 -5.66 23.82
C HIS A 372 7.21 -7.14 24.04
N ASP A 373 8.43 -7.45 24.49
CA ASP A 373 8.94 -8.80 24.68
C ASP A 373 9.05 -9.66 23.41
N ILE A 374 8.96 -9.03 22.24
CA ILE A 374 9.16 -9.64 20.93
C ILE A 374 10.49 -9.15 20.37
N ASP A 375 11.30 -10.07 19.86
CA ASP A 375 12.58 -9.75 19.24
C ASP A 375 12.36 -9.40 17.76
N PHE A 376 12.82 -8.22 17.35
CA PHE A 376 12.74 -7.74 15.98
C PHE A 376 14.13 -7.56 15.39
N VAL A 377 14.24 -7.81 14.08
CA VAL A 377 15.46 -7.61 13.30
C VAL A 377 15.17 -6.63 12.17
N GLY A 378 16.06 -5.65 11.98
CA GLY A 378 15.94 -4.71 10.87
C GLY A 378 17.01 -3.64 10.84
N THR A 379 16.60 -2.37 10.74
CA THR A 379 17.51 -1.25 10.55
C THR A 379 17.10 -0.03 11.36
N ASP A 380 18.10 0.67 11.88
CA ASP A 380 17.94 1.95 12.57
C ASP A 380 18.17 3.14 11.62
N HIS A 381 17.46 4.23 11.89
CA HIS A 381 17.69 5.52 11.25
C HIS A 381 17.72 6.62 12.29
N ILE A 382 18.82 7.37 12.29
CA ILE A 382 19.01 8.51 13.18
C ILE A 382 18.83 9.78 12.35
N TYR A 383 17.93 10.65 12.79
CA TYR A 383 17.69 11.95 12.17
C TYR A 383 17.43 13.01 13.25
N ARG A 384 17.27 14.26 12.81
CA ARG A 384 16.92 15.37 13.70
C ARG A 384 15.45 15.75 13.50
N LEU A 385 14.69 15.76 14.59
CA LEU A 385 13.34 16.27 14.67
C LEU A 385 13.38 17.55 15.50
N ASN A 386 13.02 18.69 14.90
CA ASN A 386 13.14 20.02 15.51
C ASN A 386 14.52 20.25 16.17
N GLY A 387 15.60 19.85 15.48
CA GLY A 387 16.98 19.95 15.96
C GLY A 387 17.44 18.86 16.92
N THR A 388 16.52 18.14 17.56
CA THR A 388 16.81 17.08 18.55
C THR A 388 17.04 15.73 17.85
N ARG A 389 18.03 14.97 18.32
CA ARG A 389 18.36 13.66 17.77
C ARG A 389 17.31 12.61 18.18
N VAL A 390 16.75 11.94 17.20
CA VAL A 390 15.82 10.83 17.40
C VAL A 390 16.32 9.60 16.63
N GLU A 391 15.95 8.42 17.12
CA GLU A 391 16.22 7.14 16.50
C GLU A 391 14.90 6.47 16.14
N ALA A 392 14.73 6.14 14.87
CA ALA A 392 13.66 5.32 14.36
C ALA A 392 14.20 3.93 14.03
N PHE A 393 13.39 2.90 14.23
CA PHE A 393 13.68 1.51 13.91
C PHE A 393 12.56 0.92 13.06
N SER A 394 12.93 0.21 11.99
CA SER A 394 12.02 -0.55 11.14
C SER A 394 12.52 -1.99 11.09
N GLY A 395 11.62 -2.95 11.27
CA GLY A 395 12.01 -4.35 11.37
C GLY A 395 10.87 -5.32 11.20
N LEU A 396 11.21 -6.60 11.33
CA LEU A 396 10.30 -7.74 11.29
C LEU A 396 10.60 -8.66 12.46
N GLU A 397 9.59 -9.33 13.01
CA GLU A 397 9.80 -10.32 14.07
C GLU A 397 10.88 -11.34 13.63
N ARG A 398 11.79 -11.69 14.54
CA ARG A 398 13.03 -12.42 14.24
C ARG A 398 12.81 -13.72 13.47
N SER A 399 11.81 -14.51 13.85
CA SER A 399 11.50 -15.79 13.21
C SER A 399 10.99 -15.57 11.79
N LEU A 400 10.04 -14.65 11.62
CA LEU A 400 9.52 -14.22 10.33
C LEU A 400 10.61 -13.65 9.42
N TYR A 401 11.51 -12.83 9.97
CA TYR A 401 12.71 -12.34 9.28
C TYR A 401 13.60 -13.49 8.82
N THR A 402 13.84 -14.48 9.68
CA THR A 402 14.69 -15.62 9.36
C THR A 402 14.12 -16.43 8.18
N HIS A 403 12.79 -16.64 8.15
CA HIS A 403 12.13 -17.29 7.02
C HIS A 403 12.32 -16.51 5.73
N LEU A 404 12.04 -15.20 5.74
CA LEU A 404 12.20 -14.35 4.55
C LEU A 404 13.67 -14.09 4.18
N HIS A 405 14.60 -14.18 5.12
CA HIS A 405 16.01 -14.06 4.79
C HIS A 405 16.48 -15.30 3.99
N ARG A 406 15.96 -16.48 4.34
CA ARG A 406 16.30 -17.78 3.73
C ARG A 406 15.49 -18.14 2.48
N GLY A 407 14.51 -17.31 2.10
CA GLY A 407 13.66 -17.60 0.94
C GLY A 407 12.45 -18.50 1.23
N HIS A 408 12.15 -18.77 2.51
CA HIS A 408 11.07 -19.66 2.95
C HIS A 408 9.74 -18.89 3.09
N VAL A 409 9.17 -18.45 1.98
CA VAL A 409 7.90 -17.72 1.88
C VAL A 409 6.73 -18.54 2.41
N ASN A 410 6.68 -19.85 2.12
CA ASN A 410 5.61 -20.71 2.64
C ASN A 410 5.55 -20.72 4.17
N GLU A 411 6.71 -20.86 4.82
CA GLU A 411 6.80 -20.86 6.28
C GLU A 411 6.48 -19.49 6.88
N TYR A 412 6.96 -18.41 6.26
CA TYR A 412 6.58 -17.05 6.65
C TYR A 412 5.06 -16.89 6.67
N ARG A 413 4.37 -17.27 5.59
CA ARG A 413 2.91 -17.11 5.50
C ARG A 413 2.16 -17.95 6.54
N ARG A 414 2.59 -19.21 6.76
CA ARG A 414 2.03 -20.07 7.80
C ARG A 414 2.19 -19.45 9.18
N GLN A 415 3.40 -19.03 9.53
CA GLN A 415 3.68 -18.50 10.86
C GLN A 415 2.97 -17.16 11.10
N VAL A 416 2.93 -16.25 10.12
CA VAL A 416 2.14 -15.00 10.24
C VAL A 416 0.65 -15.30 10.43
N HIS A 417 0.12 -16.28 9.70
CA HIS A 417 -1.27 -16.70 9.88
C HIS A 417 -1.52 -17.26 11.27
N ASP A 418 -0.62 -18.07 11.83
CA ASP A 418 -0.77 -18.58 13.19
C ASP A 418 -0.70 -17.47 14.24
N LEU A 419 0.17 -16.47 14.04
CA LEU A 419 0.32 -15.30 14.91
C LEU A 419 -0.80 -14.25 14.76
N ARG A 420 -1.76 -14.45 13.85
CA ARG A 420 -2.84 -13.49 13.62
C ARG A 420 -3.62 -13.19 14.91
N GLY A 421 -3.79 -11.91 15.20
CA GLY A 421 -4.49 -11.44 16.41
C GLY A 421 -3.69 -11.54 17.71
N GLN A 422 -2.43 -12.00 17.68
CA GLN A 422 -1.57 -12.09 18.86
C GLN A 422 -0.65 -10.87 19.05
N TRP A 423 -0.63 -9.95 18.08
CA TRP A 423 0.23 -8.78 18.10
C TRP A 423 -0.21 -7.74 19.16
N PRO A 424 0.73 -7.17 19.93
CA PRO A 424 0.41 -6.16 20.94
C PRO A 424 -0.25 -4.92 20.32
N PRO A 425 -1.39 -4.44 20.85
CA PRO A 425 -2.04 -3.23 20.34
C PRO A 425 -1.42 -1.93 20.90
N ARG A 426 -0.41 -2.03 21.77
CA ARG A 426 0.16 -0.90 22.51
C ARG A 426 1.02 -0.05 21.58
N SER A 427 0.89 1.27 21.69
CA SER A 427 1.65 2.23 20.88
C SER A 427 2.95 2.70 21.54
N THR A 428 3.31 2.20 22.72
CA THR A 428 4.51 2.61 23.49
C THR A 428 5.15 1.41 24.20
N SER A 429 6.48 1.39 24.35
CA SER A 429 7.23 0.31 25.02
C SER A 429 8.31 0.88 25.94
N LYS A 430 8.85 0.09 26.87
CA LYS A 430 9.79 0.53 27.93
C LYS A 430 10.95 1.42 27.44
N TYR A 431 11.43 1.18 26.22
CA TYR A 431 12.57 1.90 25.61
C TYR A 431 12.21 2.64 24.32
N TRP A 432 10.93 2.69 23.97
CA TRP A 432 10.44 3.25 22.71
C TRP A 432 9.22 4.14 22.97
N ASN A 433 9.35 5.42 22.66
CA ASN A 433 8.29 6.40 22.87
C ASN A 433 7.07 6.10 22.02
N THR A 434 7.28 5.67 20.77
CA THR A 434 6.19 5.31 19.86
C THR A 434 6.51 4.02 19.12
N VAL A 435 5.53 3.13 19.02
CA VAL A 435 5.63 1.81 18.39
C VAL A 435 4.37 1.53 17.57
N SER A 436 4.54 0.88 16.42
CA SER A 436 3.47 0.34 15.60
C SER A 436 3.88 -1.06 15.15
N VAL A 437 3.22 -2.09 15.67
CA VAL A 437 3.35 -3.49 15.21
C VAL A 437 2.16 -3.84 14.33
N ARG A 438 2.40 -4.41 13.16
CA ARG A 438 1.37 -4.78 12.18
C ARG A 438 1.14 -6.28 12.14
N ALA A 439 0.02 -6.68 11.54
CA ALA A 439 -0.41 -8.07 11.46
C ALA A 439 0.53 -8.96 10.63
N ASP A 440 1.30 -8.36 9.72
CA ASP A 440 2.34 -8.99 8.89
C ASP A 440 3.66 -9.24 9.67
N GLY A 441 3.70 -8.86 10.95
CA GLY A 441 4.84 -9.02 11.86
C GLY A 441 5.85 -7.88 11.80
N THR A 442 5.60 -6.83 11.03
CA THR A 442 6.50 -5.68 10.93
C THR A 442 6.35 -4.75 12.13
N VAL A 443 7.44 -4.05 12.46
CA VAL A 443 7.46 -2.99 13.47
C VAL A 443 8.06 -1.71 12.91
N LEU A 444 7.45 -0.60 13.27
CA LEU A 444 8.04 0.73 13.18
C LEU A 444 8.07 1.34 14.58
N ALA A 445 9.22 1.81 15.04
CA ALA A 445 9.37 2.41 16.37
C ALA A 445 10.21 3.69 16.29
N ILE A 446 10.00 4.61 17.22
CA ILE A 446 10.82 5.82 17.36
C ILE A 446 11.02 6.18 18.83
N ARG A 447 12.22 6.68 19.14
CA ARG A 447 12.57 7.16 20.46
C ARG A 447 13.46 8.39 20.42
N LEU A 448 13.42 9.14 21.51
CA LEU A 448 14.46 10.11 21.84
C LEU A 448 15.78 9.38 22.09
N ARG A 449 16.87 9.96 21.61
CA ARG A 449 18.23 9.58 22.01
C ARG A 449 18.75 10.68 22.91
N ASP A 450 19.13 10.32 24.13
CA ASP A 450 19.98 11.18 24.94
C ASP A 450 21.31 11.41 24.18
N GLU A 451 21.88 12.61 24.29
CA GLU A 451 23.02 13.08 23.48
C GLU A 451 24.24 12.15 23.47
#